data_AF-A0A1L4D1X3-F1
#
_entry.id   AF-A0A1L4D1X3-F1
#
_cell.length_a   1.000
_cell.length_b   1.000
_cell.length_c   1.000
_cell.angle_alpha   90.00
_cell.angle_beta   90.00
_cell.angle_gamma   90.00
#
_symmetry.space_group_name_H-M   'P 1'
#
loop_
_entity.id
_entity.type
_entity.pdbx_description
1 polymer ?
#
loop_
_entity_poly.entity_id
_entity_poly.type
_entity_poly.pdbx_seq_one_letter_code
_entity_poly.pdbx_strand_id
1 'polypeptide(L)'
;MNTKAFKAYQSTNVTTATPEKVLLMLYEGCIKFIRIARVKMQEKKIAEKGKNISKALAIVAELINTLDHEVGGQLSMDLENLYMFIMDKLIEANINNKMEDLDTSEKILLTLYDAWRDVVNNPRPDGVPSPNLQPELYSMYLKSKDGQANSETIKNPNEKTTNAVSVNLSSDVKSGNQKGNSVKKVG
;
A
#
# COMPACT_ATOMS: atom_id res chain seq x y z
N MET A 1 10.78 14.12 -36.04
CA MET A 1 9.62 13.99 -35.14
C MET A 1 10.07 13.99 -33.68
N ASN A 2 9.22 14.49 -32.80
CA ASN A 2 9.51 15.18 -31.54
C ASN A 2 9.94 14.28 -30.36
N THR A 3 11.12 13.66 -30.43
CA THR A 3 11.61 12.75 -29.37
C THR A 3 12.06 13.48 -28.10
N LYS A 4 12.44 14.76 -28.19
CA LYS A 4 12.88 15.57 -27.03
C LYS A 4 11.71 16.00 -26.15
N ALA A 5 10.60 16.47 -26.71
CA ALA A 5 9.43 16.86 -25.91
C ALA A 5 8.77 15.66 -25.22
N PHE A 6 8.72 14.49 -25.90
CA PHE A 6 8.18 13.27 -25.31
C PHE A 6 9.03 12.72 -24.15
N LYS A 7 10.36 12.84 -24.25
CA LYS A 7 11.27 12.47 -23.16
C LYS A 7 11.20 13.46 -21.99
N ALA A 8 11.11 14.77 -22.29
CA ALA A 8 10.96 15.81 -21.26
C ALA A 8 9.65 15.66 -20.47
N TYR A 9 8.53 15.36 -21.13
CA TYR A 9 7.24 15.11 -20.47
C TYR A 9 7.28 13.86 -19.57
N GLN A 10 7.92 12.78 -20.02
CA GLN A 10 8.11 11.58 -19.20
C GLN A 10 9.00 11.86 -17.98
N SER A 11 10.09 12.61 -18.14
CA SER A 11 10.96 12.94 -17.00
C SER A 11 10.28 13.85 -15.98
N THR A 12 9.57 14.89 -16.41
CA THR A 12 8.89 15.82 -15.49
C THR A 12 7.80 15.12 -14.68
N ASN A 13 7.02 14.23 -15.30
CA ASN A 13 6.00 13.47 -14.57
C ASN A 13 6.58 12.53 -13.50
N VAL A 14 7.77 11.96 -13.74
CA VAL A 14 8.44 11.10 -12.74
C VAL A 14 9.01 11.93 -11.59
N THR A 15 9.55 13.12 -11.84
CA THR A 15 10.18 13.96 -10.79
C THR A 15 9.16 14.66 -9.87
N THR A 16 7.91 14.85 -10.30
CA THR A 16 6.87 15.53 -9.51
C THR A 16 5.72 14.59 -9.08
N ALA A 17 5.82 13.29 -9.37
CA ALA A 17 4.80 12.33 -8.95
C ALA A 17 4.98 11.96 -7.48
N THR A 18 3.86 11.80 -6.77
CA THR A 18 3.87 11.20 -5.43
C THR A 18 4.24 9.72 -5.55
N PRO A 19 4.79 9.08 -4.50
CA PRO A 19 5.15 7.66 -4.53
C PRO A 19 4.01 6.75 -4.99
N GLU A 20 2.78 7.06 -4.60
CA GLU A 20 1.57 6.34 -4.99
C GLU A 20 1.30 6.45 -6.49
N LYS A 21 1.52 7.63 -7.07
CA LYS A 21 1.37 7.84 -8.51
C LYS A 21 2.47 7.12 -9.29
N VAL A 22 3.70 7.07 -8.77
CA VAL A 22 4.79 6.28 -9.37
C VAL A 22 4.45 4.79 -9.38
N LEU A 23 3.90 4.26 -8.28
CA LEU A 23 3.43 2.88 -8.20
C LEU A 23 2.40 2.56 -9.30
N LEU A 24 1.37 3.40 -9.45
CA LEU A 24 0.35 3.21 -10.50
C LEU A 24 0.97 3.27 -11.90
N MET A 25 1.91 4.18 -12.14
CA MET A 25 2.63 4.29 -13.41
C MET A 25 3.50 3.05 -13.72
N LEU A 26 4.08 2.39 -12.71
CA LEU A 26 4.80 1.14 -12.88
C LEU A 26 3.86 0.04 -13.39
N TYR A 27 2.70 -0.16 -12.76
CA TYR A 27 1.70 -1.13 -13.21
C TYR A 27 1.24 -0.84 -14.65
N GLU A 28 0.88 0.41 -14.96
CA GLU A 28 0.48 0.82 -16.30
C GLU A 28 1.57 0.53 -17.34
N GLY A 29 2.82 0.86 -16.99
CA GLY A 29 4.00 0.59 -17.82
C GLY A 29 4.19 -0.90 -18.08
N CYS A 30 4.08 -1.74 -17.03
CA CYS A 30 4.23 -3.18 -17.14
C CYS A 30 3.15 -3.79 -18.04
N ILE A 31 1.87 -3.47 -17.77
CA ILE A 31 0.72 -3.92 -18.57
C ILE A 31 0.86 -3.49 -20.03
N LYS A 32 1.28 -2.24 -20.27
CA LYS A 32 1.53 -1.73 -21.63
C LYS A 32 2.60 -2.56 -22.34
N PHE A 33 3.72 -2.86 -21.70
CA PHE A 33 4.77 -3.66 -22.31
C PHE A 33 4.33 -5.10 -22.58
N ILE A 34 3.54 -5.71 -21.70
CA ILE A 34 2.94 -7.03 -21.92
C ILE A 34 2.02 -7.01 -23.15
N ARG A 35 1.13 -6.02 -23.27
CA ARG A 35 0.25 -5.86 -24.43
C ARG A 35 1.03 -5.68 -25.73
N ILE A 36 2.08 -4.87 -25.73
CA ILE A 36 2.95 -4.71 -26.91
C ILE A 36 3.65 -6.04 -27.22
N ALA A 37 4.20 -6.73 -26.22
CA ALA A 37 4.84 -8.03 -26.42
C ALA A 37 3.90 -9.06 -27.05
N ARG A 38 2.63 -9.10 -26.64
CA ARG A 38 1.59 -9.95 -27.22
C ARG A 38 1.40 -9.67 -28.72
N VAL A 39 1.23 -8.41 -29.10
CA VAL A 39 1.10 -8.02 -30.51
C VAL A 39 2.36 -8.42 -31.30
N LYS A 40 3.55 -8.20 -30.74
CA LYS A 40 4.82 -8.58 -31.41
C LYS A 40 5.02 -10.09 -31.53
N MET A 41 4.49 -10.86 -30.59
CA MET A 41 4.45 -12.31 -30.67
C MET A 41 3.54 -12.77 -31.82
N GLN A 42 2.35 -12.18 -31.98
CA GLN A 42 1.44 -12.45 -33.10
C GLN A 42 2.07 -12.10 -34.46
N GLU A 43 2.76 -10.96 -34.53
CA GLU A 43 3.50 -10.51 -35.72
C GLU A 43 4.78 -11.33 -36.01
N LYS A 44 5.12 -12.32 -35.16
CA LYS A 44 6.37 -13.10 -35.20
C LYS A 44 7.65 -12.23 -35.14
N LYS A 45 7.56 -11.04 -34.55
CA LYS A 45 8.70 -10.12 -34.33
C LYS A 45 9.43 -10.45 -33.03
N ILE A 46 10.24 -11.51 -33.06
CA ILE A 46 10.87 -12.11 -31.87
C ILE A 46 11.71 -11.11 -31.07
N ALA A 47 12.55 -10.30 -31.73
CA ALA A 47 13.41 -9.33 -31.05
C ALA A 47 12.59 -8.21 -30.37
N GLU A 48 11.54 -7.71 -31.01
CA GLU A 48 10.66 -6.69 -30.44
C GLU A 48 9.83 -7.26 -29.28
N LYS A 49 9.33 -8.50 -29.41
CA LYS A 49 8.68 -9.22 -28.31
C LYS A 49 9.60 -9.30 -27.10
N GLY A 50 10.80 -9.88 -27.28
CA GLY A 50 11.77 -10.06 -26.19
C GLY A 50 12.10 -8.74 -25.49
N LYS A 51 12.33 -7.66 -26.26
CA LYS A 51 12.57 -6.33 -25.71
C LYS A 51 11.45 -5.82 -24.82
N ASN A 52 10.18 -6.03 -25.19
CA ASN A 52 9.06 -5.58 -24.37
C ASN A 52 8.86 -6.47 -23.14
N ILE A 53 9.04 -7.79 -23.26
CA ILE A 53 9.01 -8.69 -22.10
C ILE A 53 10.11 -8.33 -21.10
N SER A 54 11.35 -8.07 -21.55
CA SER A 54 12.43 -7.64 -20.65
C SER A 54 12.13 -6.35 -19.90
N LYS A 55 11.40 -5.41 -20.51
CA LYS A 55 10.96 -4.19 -19.82
C LYS A 55 9.86 -4.46 -18.79
N ALA A 56 8.92 -5.35 -19.10
CA ALA A 56 7.92 -5.78 -18.12
C ALA A 56 8.59 -6.47 -16.92
N LEU A 57 9.53 -7.39 -17.16
CA LEU A 57 10.33 -8.05 -16.13
C LEU A 57 11.09 -7.05 -15.25
N ALA A 58 11.73 -6.05 -15.85
CA ALA A 58 12.43 -5.01 -15.10
C ALA A 58 11.51 -4.23 -14.15
N ILE A 59 10.27 -3.95 -14.57
CA ILE A 59 9.29 -3.28 -13.71
C ILE A 59 8.84 -4.21 -12.58
N VAL A 60 8.57 -5.49 -12.86
CA VAL A 60 8.19 -6.45 -11.82
C VAL A 60 9.32 -6.63 -10.79
N ALA A 61 10.58 -6.62 -11.24
CA ALA A 61 11.74 -6.66 -10.35
C ALA A 61 11.79 -5.42 -9.45
N GLU A 62 11.54 -4.24 -10.01
CA GLU A 62 11.47 -3.02 -9.22
C GLU A 62 10.34 -3.07 -8.18
N LEU A 63 9.16 -3.57 -8.56
CA LEU A 63 8.04 -3.73 -7.62
C LEU A 63 8.43 -4.63 -6.42
N ILE A 64 9.13 -5.74 -6.66
CA ILE A 64 9.66 -6.60 -5.60
C ILE A 64 10.65 -5.83 -4.72
N ASN A 65 11.61 -5.13 -5.32
CA ASN A 65 12.64 -4.39 -4.57
C ASN A 65 12.08 -3.26 -3.71
N THR A 66 10.88 -2.77 -4.02
CA THR A 66 10.20 -1.73 -3.23
C THR A 66 9.35 -2.26 -2.07
N LEU A 67 9.23 -3.59 -1.92
CA LEU A 67 8.48 -4.17 -0.81
C LEU A 67 9.23 -3.98 0.52
N ASP A 68 8.51 -3.46 1.51
CA ASP A 68 8.99 -3.39 2.90
C ASP A 68 8.40 -4.56 3.68
N HIS A 69 9.24 -5.56 3.96
CA HIS A 69 8.82 -6.78 4.66
C HIS A 69 8.68 -6.58 6.17
N GLU A 70 9.32 -5.57 6.74
CA GLU A 70 9.21 -5.24 8.17
C GLU A 70 7.86 -4.58 8.46
N VAL A 71 7.44 -3.65 7.60
CA VAL A 71 6.16 -2.95 7.73
C VAL A 71 5.01 -3.76 7.14
N GLY A 72 5.22 -4.40 5.98
CA GLY A 72 4.17 -5.11 5.24
C GLY A 72 3.87 -6.52 5.74
N GLY A 73 4.78 -7.15 6.49
CA GLY A 73 4.61 -8.49 7.04
C GLY A 73 4.16 -9.53 6.02
N GLN A 74 3.05 -10.23 6.32
CA GLN A 74 2.51 -11.28 5.46
C GLN A 74 2.07 -10.74 4.08
N LEU A 75 1.52 -9.53 4.02
CA LEU A 75 1.04 -8.95 2.77
C LEU A 75 2.20 -8.72 1.79
N SER A 76 3.33 -8.18 2.26
CA SER A 76 4.52 -8.03 1.43
C SER A 76 5.05 -9.36 0.93
N MET A 77 5.02 -10.41 1.76
CA MET A 77 5.44 -11.76 1.35
C MET A 77 4.53 -12.35 0.26
N ASP A 78 3.21 -12.16 0.41
CA ASP A 78 2.23 -12.62 -0.58
C ASP A 78 2.39 -11.87 -1.92
N LEU A 79 2.65 -10.56 -1.87
CA LEU A 79 2.94 -9.75 -3.06
C LEU A 79 4.23 -10.19 -3.75
N GLU A 80 5.31 -10.43 -3.00
CA GLU A 80 6.57 -10.93 -3.55
C GLU A 80 6.36 -12.25 -4.30
N ASN A 81 5.69 -13.22 -3.67
CA ASN A 81 5.38 -14.50 -4.30
C ASN A 81 4.57 -14.34 -5.59
N LEU A 82 3.59 -13.43 -5.58
CA LEU A 82 2.77 -13.16 -6.75
C LEU A 82 3.58 -12.51 -7.88
N TYR A 83 4.50 -11.61 -7.56
CA TYR A 83 5.41 -11.01 -8.53
C TYR A 83 6.42 -12.01 -9.09
N MET A 84 6.98 -12.90 -8.27
CA MET A 84 7.82 -14.00 -8.74
C MET A 84 7.05 -14.90 -9.72
N PHE A 85 5.81 -15.26 -9.41
CA PHE A 85 4.96 -16.01 -10.32
C PHE A 85 4.73 -15.26 -11.66
N ILE A 86 4.50 -13.95 -11.61
CA ILE A 86 4.40 -13.12 -12.83
C ILE A 86 5.70 -13.16 -13.63
N MET A 87 6.87 -13.09 -12.99
CA MET A 87 8.17 -13.19 -13.68
C MET A 87 8.31 -14.52 -14.41
N ASP A 88 8.02 -15.63 -13.75
CA ASP A 88 8.09 -16.97 -14.34
C ASP A 88 7.19 -17.07 -15.58
N LYS A 89 5.98 -16.51 -15.50
CA LYS A 89 5.05 -16.47 -16.63
C LYS A 89 5.57 -15.65 -17.80
N LEU A 90 6.16 -14.48 -17.53
CA LEU A 90 6.76 -13.66 -18.58
C LEU A 90 7.96 -14.36 -19.24
N ILE A 91 8.77 -15.08 -18.47
CA ILE A 91 9.91 -15.86 -18.97
C ILE A 91 9.40 -17.02 -19.86
N GLU A 92 8.43 -17.78 -19.38
CA GLU A 92 7.79 -18.88 -20.12
C GLU A 92 7.17 -18.40 -21.44
N ALA A 93 6.44 -17.29 -21.40
CA ALA A 93 5.89 -16.64 -22.60
C ALA A 93 7.00 -16.28 -23.60
N ASN A 94 8.14 -15.79 -23.11
CA ASN A 94 9.24 -15.39 -23.97
C ASN A 94 9.93 -16.59 -24.64
N ILE A 95 10.27 -17.63 -23.86
CA ILE A 95 11.00 -18.80 -24.34
C ILE A 95 10.11 -19.63 -25.28
N ASN A 96 8.88 -19.89 -24.85
CA ASN A 96 7.99 -20.86 -25.51
C ASN A 96 6.96 -20.21 -26.45
N ASN A 97 6.93 -18.87 -26.56
CA ASN A 97 5.90 -18.13 -27.29
C ASN A 97 4.47 -18.46 -26.85
N LYS A 98 4.28 -18.73 -25.54
CA LYS A 98 2.98 -18.99 -24.93
C LYS A 98 2.26 -17.66 -24.67
N MET A 99 1.23 -17.37 -25.44
CA MET A 99 0.49 -16.12 -25.33
C MET A 99 -0.34 -16.06 -24.05
N GLU A 100 -0.84 -17.21 -23.62
CA GLU A 100 -1.69 -17.41 -22.45
C GLU A 100 -0.98 -17.02 -21.15
N ASP A 101 0.35 -17.18 -21.11
CA ASP A 101 1.16 -16.74 -19.97
C ASP A 101 1.24 -15.20 -19.91
N LEU A 102 1.25 -14.48 -21.05
CA LEU A 102 1.13 -13.01 -21.07
C LEU A 102 -0.26 -12.56 -20.59
N ASP A 103 -1.31 -13.27 -20.99
CA ASP A 103 -2.69 -12.98 -20.57
C ASP A 103 -2.88 -13.17 -19.06
N THR A 104 -2.29 -14.24 -18.53
CA THR A 104 -2.29 -14.53 -17.09
C THR A 104 -1.57 -13.42 -16.32
N SER A 105 -0.36 -13.04 -16.74
CA SER A 105 0.39 -11.94 -16.12
C SER A 105 -0.38 -10.62 -16.18
N GLU A 106 -0.95 -10.27 -17.33
CA GLU A 106 -1.74 -9.04 -17.48
C GLU A 106 -2.95 -9.04 -16.54
N LYS A 107 -3.69 -10.14 -16.46
CA LYS A 107 -4.89 -10.24 -15.60
C LYS A 107 -4.55 -9.99 -14.13
N ILE A 108 -3.46 -10.59 -13.63
CA ILE A 108 -3.04 -10.40 -12.24
C ILE A 108 -2.64 -8.94 -12.00
N LEU A 109 -1.83 -8.37 -12.90
CA LEU A 109 -1.38 -6.98 -12.79
C LEU A 109 -2.55 -5.99 -12.86
N LEU A 110 -3.58 -6.24 -13.67
CA LEU A 110 -4.79 -5.41 -13.73
C LEU A 110 -5.56 -5.45 -12.41
N THR A 111 -5.75 -6.64 -11.82
CA THR A 111 -6.42 -6.76 -10.52
C THR A 111 -5.68 -5.99 -9.43
N LEU A 112 -4.34 -6.09 -9.38
CA LEU A 112 -3.53 -5.34 -8.43
C LEU A 112 -3.58 -3.84 -8.71
N TYR A 113 -3.49 -3.43 -9.98
CA TYR A 113 -3.60 -2.03 -10.37
C TYR A 113 -4.93 -1.41 -9.92
N ASP A 114 -6.05 -2.10 -10.14
CA ASP A 114 -7.36 -1.62 -9.73
C ASP A 114 -7.47 -1.51 -8.20
N ALA A 115 -6.89 -2.46 -7.46
CA ALA A 115 -6.82 -2.42 -6.00
C ALA A 115 -6.04 -1.20 -5.49
N TRP A 116 -4.81 -1.00 -5.98
CA TRP A 116 -3.98 0.14 -5.60
C TRP A 116 -4.62 1.46 -6.03
N ARG A 117 -5.20 1.51 -7.23
CA ARG A 117 -5.87 2.70 -7.74
C ARG A 117 -7.05 3.10 -6.86
N ASP A 118 -7.82 2.15 -6.34
CA ASP A 118 -8.90 2.43 -5.39
C ASP A 118 -8.36 2.98 -4.06
N VAL A 119 -7.29 2.39 -3.51
CA VAL A 119 -6.65 2.88 -2.27
C VAL A 119 -6.15 4.31 -2.42
N VAL A 120 -5.49 4.61 -3.55
CA VAL A 120 -4.89 5.93 -3.81
C VAL A 120 -5.94 7.01 -4.04
N ASN A 121 -7.00 6.70 -4.80
CA ASN A 121 -8.04 7.68 -5.12
C ASN A 121 -9.10 7.81 -4.02
N ASN A 122 -9.29 6.76 -3.22
CA ASN A 122 -10.27 6.71 -2.15
C ASN A 122 -9.60 6.29 -0.82
N PRO A 123 -8.76 7.13 -0.20
CA PRO A 123 -8.07 6.80 1.05
C PRO A 123 -9.07 6.47 2.16
N ARG A 124 -8.77 5.42 2.94
CA ARG A 124 -9.62 4.94 4.04
C ARG A 124 -8.75 4.53 5.22
N PRO A 125 -9.28 4.52 6.46
CA PRO A 125 -8.57 4.00 7.61
C PRO A 125 -8.22 2.52 7.45
N ASP A 126 -7.14 2.09 8.11
CA ASP A 126 -6.71 0.70 8.10
C ASP A 126 -7.81 -0.24 8.60
N GLY A 127 -7.96 -1.37 7.91
CA GLY A 127 -8.98 -2.38 8.19
C GLY A 127 -10.39 -2.02 7.71
N VAL A 128 -10.60 -0.87 7.07
CA VAL A 128 -11.89 -0.54 6.42
C VAL A 128 -11.94 -1.14 5.01
N PRO A 129 -12.89 -2.06 4.72
CA PRO A 129 -13.03 -2.64 3.39
C PRO A 129 -13.35 -1.58 2.32
N SER A 130 -12.93 -1.83 1.08
CA SER A 130 -13.33 -0.97 -0.04
C SER A 130 -14.82 -1.16 -0.34
N PRO A 131 -15.64 -0.09 -0.38
CA PRO A 131 -17.03 -0.21 -0.79
C PRO A 131 -17.17 -0.58 -2.29
N ASN A 132 -16.16 -0.27 -3.11
CA ASN A 132 -16.18 -0.53 -4.54
C ASN A 132 -15.68 -1.94 -4.89
N LEU A 133 -14.62 -2.40 -4.22
CA LEU A 133 -13.99 -3.70 -4.49
C LEU A 133 -14.52 -4.82 -3.60
N GLN A 134 -15.07 -4.49 -2.42
CA GLN A 134 -15.52 -5.43 -1.40
C GLN A 134 -16.87 -4.98 -0.75
N PRO A 135 -17.94 -4.78 -1.54
CA PRO A 135 -19.19 -4.20 -1.06
C PRO A 135 -19.88 -5.01 0.05
N GLU A 136 -19.79 -6.34 0.01
CA GLU A 136 -20.37 -7.22 1.02
C GLU A 136 -19.64 -7.08 2.37
N LEU A 137 -18.30 -7.07 2.34
CA LEU A 137 -17.48 -6.87 3.55
C LEU A 137 -17.68 -5.47 4.14
N TYR A 138 -17.80 -4.46 3.29
CA TYR A 138 -18.09 -3.10 3.72
C TYR A 138 -19.46 -3.00 4.42
N SER A 139 -20.48 -3.66 3.85
CA SER A 139 -21.82 -3.72 4.46
C SER A 139 -21.81 -4.44 5.81
N MET A 140 -21.00 -5.48 5.95
CA MET A 140 -20.82 -6.19 7.23
C MET A 140 -20.08 -5.34 8.26
N TYR A 141 -19.04 -4.61 7.83
CA TYR A 141 -18.30 -3.67 8.67
C TYR A 141 -19.23 -2.63 9.30
N LEU A 142 -20.09 -1.97 8.51
CA LEU A 142 -21.02 -0.95 9.01
C LEU A 142 -21.98 -1.53 10.07
N LYS A 143 -22.60 -2.69 9.80
CA LYS A 143 -23.49 -3.37 10.76
C LYS A 143 -22.80 -3.67 12.09
N SER A 144 -21.54 -4.08 12.06
CA SER A 144 -20.77 -4.36 13.28
C SER A 144 -20.49 -3.10 14.11
N LYS A 145 -20.30 -1.95 13.46
CA LYS A 145 -20.06 -0.66 14.12
C LYS A 145 -21.33 -0.11 14.75
N ASP A 146 -22.48 -0.25 14.09
CA ASP A 146 -23.79 0.12 14.65
C ASP A 146 -24.12 -0.71 15.89
N GLY A 147 -23.78 -2.01 15.88
CA GLY A 147 -23.91 -2.90 17.05
C GLY A 147 -23.01 -2.53 18.23
N GLN A 148 -21.79 -2.03 17.96
CA GLN A 148 -20.86 -1.57 19.00
C GLN A 148 -21.33 -0.25 19.65
N ALA A 149 -21.83 0.71 18.87
CA ALA A 149 -22.41 1.95 19.39
C ALA A 149 -23.63 1.71 20.31
N ASN A 150 -24.45 0.71 19.98
CA ASN A 150 -25.58 0.31 20.80
C ASN A 150 -25.19 -0.52 22.05
N SER A 151 -23.96 -1.03 22.13
CA SER A 151 -23.44 -1.76 23.30
C SER A 151 -22.75 -0.86 24.33
N GLU A 152 -22.20 0.29 23.92
CA GLU A 152 -21.67 1.30 24.85
C GLU A 152 -22.78 2.11 25.54
N THR A 153 -23.99 2.11 24.97
CA THR A 153 -25.16 2.81 25.53
C THR A 153 -25.96 1.94 26.54
N ILE A 154 -25.67 0.65 26.65
CA ILE A 154 -26.24 -0.24 27.69
C ILE A 154 -25.18 -0.52 28.77
N LYS A 155 -24.62 0.54 29.36
CA LYS A 155 -24.20 0.49 30.77
C LYS A 155 -25.37 1.00 31.60
N ASN A 156 -26.03 0.03 32.22
CA ASN A 156 -27.21 0.08 33.07
C ASN A 156 -27.36 1.39 33.90
N PRO A 157 -28.50 2.12 33.83
CA PRO A 157 -28.76 3.28 34.68
C PRO A 157 -28.99 2.97 36.17
N ASN A 158 -28.93 1.70 36.59
CA ASN A 158 -29.32 1.25 37.93
C ASN A 158 -28.20 0.56 38.74
N GLU A 159 -26.93 0.87 38.50
CA GLU A 159 -25.91 0.62 39.54
C GLU A 159 -25.88 1.79 40.51
N LYS A 160 -26.51 1.60 41.68
CA LYS A 160 -26.38 2.46 42.86
C LYS A 160 -24.91 2.60 43.23
N THR A 161 -24.28 3.70 42.86
CA THR A 161 -23.08 4.19 43.55
C THR A 161 -23.53 5.05 44.72
N THR A 162 -23.74 4.41 45.87
CA THR A 162 -23.69 5.08 47.16
C THR A 162 -22.25 5.51 47.44
N ASN A 163 -21.98 6.81 47.34
CA ASN A 163 -21.41 7.62 48.42
C ASN A 163 -21.11 9.03 47.92
N ALA A 164 -21.94 9.98 48.35
CA ALA A 164 -21.59 11.38 48.42
C ALA A 164 -21.03 11.65 49.83
N VAL A 165 -19.79 12.11 49.94
CA VAL A 165 -19.41 13.12 50.93
C VAL A 165 -18.40 14.06 50.29
N SER A 166 -18.81 15.31 50.19
CA SER A 166 -18.05 16.45 49.74
C SER A 166 -17.26 17.09 50.90
N VAL A 167 -16.31 17.95 50.48
CA VAL A 167 -15.74 19.17 51.11
C VAL A 167 -14.49 19.13 52.03
N ASN A 168 -13.50 19.93 51.56
CA ASN A 168 -12.59 20.89 52.24
C ASN A 168 -11.42 20.37 53.10
N LEU A 169 -10.29 21.07 53.31
CA LEU A 169 -9.51 22.19 52.73
C LEU A 169 -8.34 22.40 53.74
N SER A 170 -7.17 22.90 53.31
CA SER A 170 -6.11 23.56 54.14
C SER A 170 -5.19 22.62 54.97
N SER A 171 -3.91 22.88 55.27
CA SER A 171 -2.91 23.93 54.96
C SER A 171 -1.56 23.51 55.59
N ASP A 172 -0.45 23.87 54.94
CA ASP A 172 0.92 24.17 55.43
C ASP A 172 1.42 23.69 56.81
N VAL A 173 2.61 23.06 56.81
CA VAL A 173 3.72 23.39 57.74
C VAL A 173 5.08 23.31 57.02
N LYS A 174 5.81 24.44 57.05
CA LYS A 174 7.19 24.63 56.57
C LYS A 174 8.24 24.13 57.58
N SER A 175 9.45 23.85 57.05
CA SER A 175 10.75 24.46 57.46
C SER A 175 11.85 23.53 57.98
N GLY A 176 13.05 23.68 57.36
CA GLY A 176 14.35 23.60 58.04
C GLY A 176 15.33 22.54 57.51
N ASN A 177 16.26 22.89 56.60
CA ASN A 177 17.68 23.25 56.85
C ASN A 177 18.61 22.00 57.01
N GLN A 178 19.81 21.82 56.43
CA GLN A 178 20.80 22.67 55.76
C GLN A 178 21.84 21.87 54.94
N LYS A 179 22.39 22.56 53.92
CA LYS A 179 23.81 22.71 53.51
C LYS A 179 24.62 21.61 52.78
N GLY A 180 25.27 22.11 51.71
CA GLY A 180 26.63 21.78 51.22
C GLY A 180 26.63 20.83 50.02
N ASN A 181 27.32 21.06 48.89
CA ASN A 181 28.35 22.02 48.53
C ASN A 181 28.48 22.03 46.98
N SER A 182 28.70 23.21 46.38
CA SER A 182 29.68 23.55 45.31
C SER A 182 30.39 22.40 44.54
N VAL A 183 30.73 22.39 43.24
CA VAL A 183 31.05 23.44 42.24
C VAL A 183 31.61 22.75 40.95
N LYS A 184 31.58 23.45 39.79
CA LYS A 184 32.34 23.28 38.50
C LYS A 184 31.98 22.09 37.59
N LYS A 185 31.57 22.24 36.32
CA LYS A 185 32.02 23.02 35.14
C LYS A 185 33.32 22.47 34.49
N VAL A 186 33.17 22.09 33.22
CA VAL A 186 34.13 21.98 32.10
C VAL A 186 34.98 20.69 31.99
N GLY A 187 34.86 20.09 30.80
CA GLY A 187 35.69 19.05 30.20
C GLY A 187 35.08 18.68 28.86
#